data_AF-A0A7Y2NUW8-F1
#
_entry.id   AF-A0A7Y2NUW8-F1
#
_cell.length_a   1.000
_cell.length_b   1.000
_cell.length_c   1.000
_cell.angle_alpha   90.00
_cell.angle_beta   90.00
_cell.angle_gamma   90.00
#
_symmetry.space_group_name_H-M   'P 1'
#
loop_
_entity.id
_entity.type
_entity.pdbx_description
1 polymer ?
#
loop_
_entity_poly.entity_id
_entity_poly.type
_entity_poly.pdbx_seq_one_letter_code
_entity_poly.pdbx_strand_id
1 'polypeptide(L)'
;MTHGINGTTTRTFLLATLLSLLAALPVLAQRLVWRNEFTFYGDNTEFFTPFREGETLLGGQFKSFLRLKTSQRTEVRAGVFADQPSGSDEFLPSVKPILSFRYRTEHSLGVLGMLETEGRHGLLEPLQVTTLEITRPIEYGFQWIERRERVEAEFFLNWQALNRPMNSEVFDAGILLRVTPLPYLSVDVQGHWFHVGGQIFSQGEPLSNFAGGPGLRLTAELPWVRRGALAFFRLWSTTVFDPGPLPG
;
A
#
# COMPACT_ATOMS: atom_id res chain seq x y z
N MET A 1 -28.19 -20.84 -59.69
CA MET A 1 -28.17 -19.40 -59.36
C MET A 1 -28.38 -19.26 -57.86
N THR A 2 -27.32 -19.05 -57.09
CA THR A 2 -27.32 -18.44 -55.75
C THR A 2 -25.87 -18.09 -55.44
N HIS A 3 -25.48 -16.85 -55.74
CA HIS A 3 -24.18 -16.33 -55.34
C HIS A 3 -24.17 -16.12 -53.82
N GLY A 4 -23.33 -16.90 -53.12
CA GLY A 4 -22.99 -16.66 -51.73
C GLY A 4 -22.23 -15.36 -51.59
N ILE A 5 -22.82 -14.39 -50.91
CA ILE A 5 -22.17 -13.13 -50.57
C ILE A 5 -21.20 -13.40 -49.42
N ASN A 6 -19.91 -13.15 -49.68
CA ASN A 6 -18.78 -13.39 -48.80
C ASN A 6 -18.92 -12.70 -47.43
N GLY A 7 -19.24 -13.47 -46.38
CA GLY A 7 -19.27 -13.00 -44.98
C GLY A 7 -17.89 -12.65 -44.39
N THR A 8 -16.81 -12.92 -45.11
CA THR A 8 -15.45 -12.53 -44.74
C THR A 8 -15.20 -11.04 -44.95
N THR A 9 -15.70 -10.45 -46.04
CA THR A 9 -15.48 -9.05 -46.37
C THR A 9 -16.13 -8.11 -45.34
N THR A 10 -17.35 -8.44 -44.88
CA THR A 10 -18.08 -7.64 -43.89
C THR A 10 -17.40 -7.63 -42.52
N ARG A 11 -16.77 -8.73 -42.11
CA ARG A 11 -15.99 -8.81 -40.85
C ARG A 11 -14.72 -7.96 -40.93
N THR A 12 -14.01 -8.00 -42.05
CA THR A 12 -12.80 -7.19 -42.25
C THR A 12 -13.13 -5.70 -42.29
N PHE A 13 -14.24 -5.31 -42.90
CA PHE A 13 -14.72 -3.93 -42.87
C PHE A 13 -15.11 -3.49 -41.46
N LEU A 14 -15.85 -4.29 -40.69
CA LEU A 14 -16.20 -3.95 -39.30
C LEU A 14 -14.97 -3.79 -38.40
N LEU A 15 -13.96 -4.66 -38.55
CA LEU A 15 -12.68 -4.54 -37.83
C LEU A 15 -11.92 -3.27 -38.24
N ALA A 16 -11.86 -2.96 -39.53
CA ALA A 16 -11.20 -1.76 -40.03
C ALA A 16 -11.91 -0.47 -39.56
N THR A 17 -13.24 -0.46 -39.52
CA THR A 17 -14.03 0.66 -39.01
C THR A 17 -13.86 0.83 -37.49
N LEU A 18 -13.78 -0.27 -36.74
CA LEU A 18 -13.53 -0.23 -35.30
C LEU A 18 -12.12 0.27 -34.96
N LEU A 19 -11.10 -0.16 -35.73
CA LEU A 19 -9.72 0.32 -35.60
C LEU A 19 -9.58 1.80 -35.98
N SER A 20 -10.30 2.28 -36.99
CA SER A 20 -10.28 3.69 -37.38
C SER A 20 -11.07 4.58 -36.40
N LEU A 21 -12.14 4.08 -35.80
CA LEU A 21 -12.82 4.74 -34.68
C LEU A 21 -11.94 4.84 -33.42
N LEU A 22 -11.13 3.81 -33.13
CA LEU A 22 -10.14 3.83 -32.05
C LEU A 22 -8.99 4.81 -32.33
N ALA A 23 -8.58 4.95 -33.59
CA ALA A 23 -7.55 5.92 -34.01
C ALA A 23 -8.06 7.38 -34.05
N ALA A 24 -9.38 7.58 -34.11
CA ALA A 24 -10.02 8.90 -34.11
C ALA A 24 -10.35 9.42 -32.71
N LEU A 25 -10.14 8.62 -31.66
CA LEU A 25 -10.17 9.13 -30.29
C LEU A 25 -9.01 10.12 -30.14
N PRO A 26 -9.22 11.31 -29.53
CA PRO A 26 -8.13 12.21 -29.25
C PRO A 26 -7.11 11.42 -28.42
N VAL A 27 -5.94 11.17 -28.99
CA VAL A 27 -4.79 10.63 -28.27
C VAL A 27 -4.42 11.70 -27.26
N LEU A 28 -5.07 11.67 -26.09
CA LEU A 28 -4.56 12.31 -24.88
C LEU A 28 -3.12 11.79 -24.77
N ALA A 29 -2.14 12.69 -24.74
CA ALA A 29 -0.74 12.34 -24.73
C ALA A 29 -0.46 11.32 -23.60
N GLN A 30 -0.37 10.04 -23.97
CA GLN A 30 -0.12 8.96 -23.03
C GLN A 30 1.36 9.03 -22.69
N ARG A 31 1.67 9.52 -21.49
CA ARG A 31 3.05 9.60 -21.01
C ARG A 31 3.40 8.26 -20.36
N LEU A 32 4.29 7.52 -21.01
CA LEU A 32 4.96 6.36 -20.44
C LEU A 32 6.26 6.82 -19.76
N VAL A 33 6.46 6.44 -18.50
CA VAL A 33 7.69 6.70 -17.75
C VAL A 33 8.19 5.39 -17.16
N TRP A 34 9.41 5.00 -17.48
CA TRP A 34 10.09 3.92 -16.78
C TRP A 34 10.76 4.47 -15.52
N ARG A 35 10.56 3.80 -14.39
CA ARG A 35 11.14 4.15 -13.10
C ARG A 35 11.91 2.97 -12.53
N ASN A 36 13.05 3.29 -11.94
CA ASN A 36 13.90 2.38 -11.21
C ASN A 36 14.19 3.02 -9.85
N GLU A 37 13.93 2.27 -8.77
CA GLU A 37 14.13 2.71 -7.39
C GLU A 37 14.98 1.66 -6.67
N PHE A 38 16.04 2.10 -6.01
CA PHE A 38 16.95 1.26 -5.24
C PHE A 38 16.90 1.73 -3.79
N THR A 39 16.66 0.80 -2.86
CA THR A 39 16.66 1.08 -1.42
C THR A 39 17.69 0.18 -0.76
N PHE A 40 18.62 0.76 -0.03
CA PHE A 40 19.56 0.02 0.82
C PHE A 40 19.13 0.24 2.26
N TYR A 41 19.09 -0.83 3.05
CA TYR A 41 18.56 -0.78 4.42
C TYR A 41 19.52 -1.43 5.40
N GLY A 42 19.45 -0.94 6.64
CA GLY A 42 20.14 -1.45 7.82
C GLY A 42 19.31 -1.13 9.07
N ASP A 43 18.84 -2.16 9.77
CA ASP A 43 18.15 -2.06 11.06
C ASP A 43 18.80 -3.08 12.01
N ASN A 44 19.19 -2.65 13.21
CA ASN A 44 19.74 -3.56 14.21
C ASN A 44 18.98 -3.35 15.52
N THR A 45 18.33 -4.41 15.97
CA THR A 45 17.51 -4.41 17.18
C THR A 45 17.97 -5.44 18.21
N GLU A 46 19.21 -5.93 18.12
CA GLU A 46 19.87 -6.80 19.10
C GLU A 46 20.16 -6.05 20.42
N PHE A 47 19.11 -5.63 21.10
CA PHE A 47 19.13 -5.06 22.43
C PHE A 47 18.41 -6.03 23.38
N PHE A 48 18.94 -6.21 24.59
CA PHE A 48 18.33 -7.07 25.60
C PHE A 48 17.02 -6.45 26.13
N THR A 49 15.88 -6.76 25.48
CA THR A 49 14.55 -6.28 25.88
C THR A 49 13.51 -7.39 25.78
N PRO A 50 12.42 -7.35 26.59
CA PRO A 50 11.33 -8.32 26.49
C PRO A 50 10.27 -7.94 25.43
N PHE A 51 10.44 -6.82 24.72
CA PHE A 51 9.37 -6.23 23.89
C PHE A 51 9.54 -6.47 22.39
N ARG A 52 10.74 -6.87 21.96
CA ARG A 52 11.06 -7.11 20.55
C ARG A 52 12.12 -8.20 20.47
N GLU A 53 11.92 -9.17 19.59
CA GLU A 53 12.96 -10.12 19.22
C GLU A 53 14.11 -9.37 18.56
N GLY A 54 15.34 -9.61 19.04
CA GLY A 54 16.52 -8.98 18.50
C GLY A 54 16.82 -9.50 17.10
N GLU A 55 16.83 -8.61 16.13
CA GLU A 55 17.09 -8.94 14.73
C GLU A 55 18.01 -7.89 14.10
N THR A 56 18.92 -8.35 13.24
CA THR A 56 19.74 -7.52 12.36
C THR A 56 19.27 -7.70 10.91
N LEU A 57 18.69 -6.65 10.32
CA LEU A 57 18.29 -6.58 8.92
C LEU A 57 19.29 -5.73 8.14
N LEU A 58 19.90 -6.28 7.10
CA LEU A 58 20.82 -5.56 6.21
C LEU A 58 20.62 -6.05 4.78
N GLY A 59 20.51 -5.18 3.79
CA GLY A 59 20.25 -5.62 2.43
C GLY A 59 19.90 -4.52 1.44
N GLY A 60 19.35 -4.94 0.31
CA GLY A 60 18.94 -4.05 -0.77
C GLY A 60 17.64 -4.50 -1.45
N GLN A 61 16.77 -3.53 -1.73
CA GLN A 61 15.55 -3.69 -2.50
C GLN A 61 15.64 -2.94 -3.82
N PHE A 62 14.95 -3.46 -4.83
CA PHE A 62 14.87 -2.87 -6.15
C PHE A 62 13.43 -2.89 -6.67
N LYS A 63 12.97 -1.76 -7.22
CA LYS A 63 11.71 -1.67 -7.98
C LYS A 63 12.02 -1.20 -9.40
N SER A 64 11.54 -1.92 -10.40
CA SER A 64 11.54 -1.47 -11.80
C SER A 64 10.14 -1.53 -12.36
N PHE A 65 9.60 -0.41 -12.80
CA PHE A 65 8.21 -0.38 -13.28
C PHE A 65 7.95 0.73 -14.29
N LEU A 66 6.99 0.46 -15.17
CA LEU A 66 6.41 1.43 -16.09
C LEU A 66 5.24 2.14 -15.40
N ARG A 67 5.15 3.46 -15.61
CA ARG A 67 4.01 4.30 -15.27
C ARG A 67 3.36 4.78 -16.56
N LEU A 68 2.12 4.38 -16.78
CA LEU A 68 1.32 4.79 -17.93
C LEU A 68 0.21 5.73 -17.44
N LYS A 69 0.30 7.01 -17.78
CA LYS A 69 -0.82 7.95 -17.59
C LYS A 69 -1.89 7.67 -18.65
N THR A 70 -3.06 7.20 -18.21
CA THR A 70 -4.18 6.88 -19.09
C THR A 70 -5.16 8.05 -19.23
N SER A 71 -5.12 9.02 -18.30
CA SER A 71 -5.81 10.31 -18.42
C SER A 71 -5.12 11.36 -17.53
N GLN A 72 -5.72 12.56 -17.40
CA GLN A 72 -5.28 13.56 -16.43
C GLN A 72 -5.45 13.12 -14.96
N ARG A 73 -6.32 12.14 -14.70
CA ARG A 73 -6.65 11.65 -13.35
C ARG A 73 -6.23 10.21 -13.11
N THR A 74 -5.86 9.45 -14.13
CA THR A 74 -5.63 8.01 -14.00
C THR A 74 -4.25 7.58 -14.44
N GLU A 75 -3.66 6.65 -13.69
CA GLU A 75 -2.35 6.05 -13.96
C GLU A 75 -2.39 4.55 -13.68
N VAL A 76 -1.73 3.77 -14.53
CA VAL A 76 -1.45 2.34 -14.30
C VAL A 76 0.04 2.17 -14.10
N ARG A 77 0.43 1.34 -13.13
CA ARG A 77 1.82 0.91 -12.90
C ARG A 77 1.93 -0.59 -13.11
N ALA A 78 2.99 -1.01 -13.81
CA ALA A 78 3.29 -2.40 -14.08
C ALA A 78 4.81 -2.65 -14.00
N GLY A 79 5.26 -3.65 -13.25
CA GLY A 79 6.68 -3.93 -13.08
C GLY A 79 6.99 -5.00 -12.05
N VAL A 80 8.17 -4.93 -11.45
CA VAL A 80 8.68 -5.92 -10.51
C VAL A 80 9.36 -5.24 -9.32
N PHE A 81 9.18 -5.84 -8.15
CA PHE A 81 9.95 -5.61 -6.94
C PHE A 81 10.80 -6.85 -6.67
N ALA A 82 12.02 -6.64 -6.18
CA ALA A 82 12.87 -7.70 -5.65
C ALA A 82 13.60 -7.22 -4.38
N ASP A 83 13.88 -8.14 -3.46
CA ASP A 83 14.66 -7.91 -2.24
C ASP A 83 15.81 -8.92 -2.15
N GLN A 84 16.96 -8.46 -1.66
CA GLN A 84 18.14 -9.25 -1.39
C GLN A 84 18.71 -8.87 -0.01
N PRO A 85 18.44 -9.69 1.01
CA PRO A 85 19.13 -9.60 2.29
C PRO A 85 20.63 -9.91 2.10
N SER A 86 21.47 -9.17 2.82
CA SER A 86 22.90 -9.40 2.90
C SER A 86 23.18 -10.69 3.65
N GLY A 87 24.04 -11.56 3.10
CA GLY A 87 24.32 -12.87 3.68
C GLY A 87 23.26 -13.95 3.38
N SER A 88 22.24 -13.66 2.56
CA SER A 88 21.34 -14.68 2.05
C SER A 88 22.05 -15.58 1.03
N ASP A 89 21.92 -16.90 1.21
CA ASP A 89 22.39 -17.91 0.24
C ASP A 89 21.45 -18.05 -0.97
N GLU A 90 20.24 -17.50 -0.87
CA GLU A 90 19.26 -17.44 -1.96
C GLU A 90 19.42 -16.16 -2.79
N PHE A 91 19.31 -16.31 -4.11
CA PHE A 91 19.28 -15.19 -5.06
C PHE A 91 17.85 -14.66 -5.19
N LEU A 92 17.64 -13.41 -4.76
CA LEU A 92 16.34 -12.71 -4.75
C LEU A 92 15.23 -13.53 -4.06
N PRO A 93 15.36 -13.84 -2.75
CA PRO A 93 14.38 -14.66 -2.03
C PRO A 93 12.96 -14.08 -2.05
N SER A 94 12.80 -12.76 -2.26
CA SER A 94 11.49 -12.13 -2.44
C SER A 94 11.41 -11.40 -3.78
N VAL A 95 10.48 -11.84 -4.64
CA VAL A 95 10.13 -11.17 -5.90
C VAL A 95 8.62 -11.01 -5.97
N LYS A 96 8.15 -9.78 -6.21
CA LYS A 96 6.73 -9.43 -6.19
C LYS A 96 6.33 -8.58 -7.40
N PRO A 97 5.15 -8.80 -8.01
CA PRO A 97 4.70 -7.98 -9.14
C PRO A 97 4.27 -6.58 -8.67
N ILE A 98 4.66 -5.55 -9.41
CA ILE A 98 4.10 -4.22 -9.22
C ILE A 98 2.92 -4.10 -10.18
N LEU A 99 1.70 -4.09 -9.65
CA LEU A 99 0.47 -3.84 -10.42
C LEU A 99 -0.39 -2.86 -9.63
N SER A 100 -0.65 -1.68 -10.18
CA SER A 100 -1.40 -0.63 -9.45
C SER A 100 -2.19 0.24 -10.41
N PHE A 101 -3.49 0.39 -10.14
CA PHE A 101 -4.33 1.41 -10.74
C PHE A 101 -4.49 2.56 -9.75
N ARG A 102 -4.40 3.79 -10.27
CA ARG A 102 -4.39 5.00 -9.45
C ARG A 102 -5.36 6.02 -10.03
N TYR A 103 -6.21 6.56 -9.17
CA TYR A 103 -7.11 7.68 -9.48
C TYR A 103 -6.72 8.88 -8.62
N ARG A 104 -6.44 10.02 -9.24
CA ARG A 104 -5.93 11.22 -8.58
C ARG A 104 -6.82 12.42 -8.88
N THR A 105 -7.18 13.14 -7.83
CA THR A 105 -7.79 14.48 -7.90
C THR A 105 -6.78 15.51 -7.39
N GLU A 106 -7.21 16.75 -7.18
CA GLU A 106 -6.37 17.78 -6.55
C GLU A 106 -5.96 17.41 -5.11
N HIS A 107 -6.84 16.73 -4.38
CA HIS A 107 -6.66 16.46 -2.95
C HIS A 107 -6.67 14.97 -2.61
N SER A 108 -7.03 14.09 -3.56
CA SER A 108 -7.28 12.68 -3.28
C SER A 108 -6.42 11.76 -4.15
N LEU A 109 -6.08 10.61 -3.61
CA LEU A 109 -5.48 9.48 -4.32
C LEU A 109 -6.21 8.19 -3.92
N GLY A 110 -6.93 7.60 -4.87
CA GLY A 110 -7.43 6.23 -4.77
C GLY A 110 -6.45 5.26 -5.45
N VAL A 111 -6.21 4.11 -4.82
CA VAL A 111 -5.31 3.07 -5.31
C VAL A 111 -5.99 1.71 -5.23
N LEU A 112 -5.85 0.92 -6.30
CA LEU A 112 -6.19 -0.49 -6.36
C LEU A 112 -4.96 -1.28 -6.81
N GLY A 113 -4.62 -2.37 -6.13
CA GLY A 113 -3.38 -3.13 -6.37
C GLY A 113 -2.29 -2.72 -5.38
N MET A 114 -1.06 -2.49 -5.84
CA MET A 114 0.05 -2.10 -4.98
C MET A 114 -0.20 -0.73 -4.34
N LEU A 115 -0.21 -0.69 -3.01
CA LEU A 115 -0.49 0.48 -2.19
C LEU A 115 0.71 1.44 -2.09
N GLU A 116 0.46 2.67 -1.64
CA GLU A 116 1.52 3.59 -1.19
C GLU A 116 1.83 3.29 0.28
N THR A 117 3.03 2.78 0.56
CA THR A 117 3.43 2.29 1.89
C THR A 117 4.50 3.17 2.57
N GLU A 118 4.91 4.27 1.93
CA GLU A 118 5.90 5.21 2.50
C GLU A 118 5.39 5.80 3.82
N GLY A 119 6.23 5.77 4.87
CA GLY A 119 5.87 6.29 6.19
C GLY A 119 4.75 5.49 6.88
N ARG A 120 4.53 4.23 6.48
CA ARG A 120 3.61 3.27 7.14
C ARG A 120 2.20 3.84 7.33
N HIS A 121 1.64 4.39 6.26
CA HIS A 121 0.31 5.03 6.25
C HIS A 121 0.14 6.18 7.26
N GLY A 122 1.25 6.69 7.81
CA GLY A 122 1.28 7.69 8.89
C GLY A 122 0.81 7.17 10.26
N LEU A 123 0.65 5.85 10.41
CA LEU A 123 0.30 5.22 11.68
C LEU A 123 1.49 5.30 12.66
N LEU A 124 1.18 5.37 13.96
CA LEU A 124 2.19 5.31 15.00
C LEU A 124 2.84 3.92 15.07
N GLU A 125 4.10 3.87 15.49
CA GLU A 125 4.86 2.62 15.63
C GLU A 125 4.12 1.52 16.43
N PRO A 126 3.40 1.81 17.55
CA PRO A 126 2.64 0.78 18.26
C PRO A 126 1.43 0.22 17.49
N LEU A 127 0.97 0.89 16.44
CA LEU A 127 -0.10 0.42 15.57
C LEU A 127 0.44 -0.28 14.32
N GLN A 128 1.57 0.19 13.79
CA GLN A 128 2.27 -0.43 12.67
C GLN A 128 3.78 -0.21 12.83
N VAL A 129 4.51 -1.29 13.12
CA VAL A 129 5.96 -1.21 13.36
C VAL A 129 6.71 -0.74 12.11
N THR A 130 7.68 0.15 12.31
CA THR A 130 8.46 0.78 11.23
C THR A 130 9.28 -0.22 10.43
N THR A 131 9.72 -1.32 11.05
CA THR A 131 10.47 -2.39 10.39
C THR A 131 9.71 -3.06 9.23
N LEU A 132 8.37 -2.91 9.16
CA LEU A 132 7.60 -3.33 7.98
C LEU A 132 7.99 -2.55 6.70
N GLU A 133 8.64 -1.39 6.80
CA GLU A 133 9.25 -0.73 5.64
C GLU A 133 10.28 -1.60 4.93
N ILE A 134 10.95 -2.47 5.69
CA ILE A 134 11.96 -3.41 5.20
C ILE A 134 11.32 -4.77 4.92
N THR A 135 10.58 -5.33 5.88
CA THR A 135 10.10 -6.72 5.81
C THR A 135 8.81 -6.88 5.00
N ARG A 136 8.01 -5.81 4.87
CA ARG A 136 6.79 -5.78 4.05
C ARG A 136 6.67 -4.48 3.23
N PRO A 137 7.59 -4.25 2.28
CA PRO A 137 7.61 -3.02 1.49
C PRO A 137 6.52 -2.96 0.43
N ILE A 138 5.97 -4.12 0.04
CA ILE A 138 4.93 -4.27 -0.97
C ILE A 138 3.66 -4.81 -0.30
N GLU A 139 2.59 -4.02 -0.41
CA GLU A 139 1.25 -4.31 0.09
C GLU A 139 0.24 -4.20 -1.04
N TYR A 140 -0.82 -5.01 -1.01
CA TYR A 140 -1.80 -5.11 -2.08
C TYR A 140 -3.22 -4.99 -1.58
N GLY A 141 -4.03 -4.15 -2.22
CA GLY A 141 -5.46 -4.12 -1.97
C GLY A 141 -6.08 -2.81 -2.43
N PHE A 142 -6.70 -2.10 -1.49
CA PHE A 142 -7.34 -0.81 -1.74
C PHE A 142 -6.84 0.25 -0.77
N GLN A 143 -6.67 1.47 -1.26
CA GLN A 143 -6.29 2.61 -0.42
C GLN A 143 -6.94 3.89 -0.94
N TRP A 144 -7.32 4.75 -0.01
CA TRP A 144 -7.76 6.11 -0.28
C TRP A 144 -7.00 7.08 0.63
N ILE A 145 -6.33 8.06 0.02
CA ILE A 145 -5.62 9.13 0.72
C ILE A 145 -6.27 10.46 0.36
N GLU A 146 -6.56 11.28 1.36
CA GLU A 146 -7.07 12.64 1.24
C GLU A 146 -6.10 13.62 1.92
N ARG A 147 -5.70 14.67 1.21
CA ARG A 147 -4.84 15.75 1.71
C ARG A 147 -5.42 17.10 1.32
N ARG A 148 -6.01 17.78 2.30
CA ARG A 148 -6.51 19.16 2.21
C ARG A 148 -5.75 20.02 3.22
N GLU A 149 -5.91 21.34 3.12
CA GLU A 149 -5.22 22.32 3.99
C GLU A 149 -5.29 21.98 5.49
N ARG A 150 -6.44 21.47 5.97
CA ARG A 150 -6.68 21.18 7.39
C ARG A 150 -7.07 19.73 7.69
N VAL A 151 -7.08 18.86 6.67
CA VAL A 151 -7.52 17.48 6.82
C VAL A 151 -6.56 16.58 6.07
N GLU A 152 -5.96 15.65 6.79
CA GLU A 152 -5.26 14.49 6.23
C GLU A 152 -6.06 13.27 6.63
N ALA A 153 -6.44 12.43 5.67
CA ALA A 153 -7.09 11.18 5.96
C ALA A 153 -6.52 10.08 5.09
N GLU A 154 -6.45 8.88 5.65
CA GLU A 154 -6.03 7.70 4.93
C GLU A 154 -6.85 6.52 5.41
N PHE A 155 -7.33 5.72 4.46
CA PHE A 155 -7.87 4.39 4.69
C PHE A 155 -7.13 3.42 3.79
N PHE A 156 -6.75 2.27 4.32
CA PHE A 156 -6.17 1.20 3.52
C PHE A 156 -6.70 -0.16 3.96
N LEU A 157 -6.66 -1.09 3.01
CA LEU A 157 -6.93 -2.50 3.17
C LEU A 157 -5.86 -3.25 2.38
N ASN A 158 -5.02 -4.00 3.08
CA ASN A 158 -3.95 -4.82 2.57
C ASN A 158 -4.35 -6.30 2.71
N TRP A 159 -4.64 -6.94 1.58
CA TRP A 159 -4.93 -8.37 1.50
C TRP A 159 -3.64 -9.15 1.30
N GLN A 160 -3.24 -9.90 2.33
CA GLN A 160 -1.95 -10.57 2.38
C GLN A 160 -2.03 -12.02 1.89
N ALA A 161 -3.11 -12.74 2.25
CA ALA A 161 -3.32 -14.12 1.87
C ALA A 161 -4.79 -14.38 1.52
N LEU A 162 -5.02 -15.19 0.50
CA LEU A 162 -6.35 -15.68 0.13
C LEU A 162 -6.73 -16.88 0.99
N ASN A 163 -8.02 -16.99 1.34
CA ASN A 163 -8.54 -18.18 1.97
C ASN A 163 -8.47 -19.37 1.00
N ARG A 164 -7.64 -20.37 1.33
CA ARG A 164 -7.41 -21.57 0.55
C ARG A 164 -7.55 -22.80 1.46
N PRO A 165 -7.73 -24.01 0.90
CA PRO A 165 -7.87 -25.22 1.72
C PRO A 165 -6.76 -25.46 2.73
N MET A 166 -5.56 -24.89 2.53
CA MET A 166 -4.39 -25.06 3.42
C MET A 166 -3.96 -23.77 4.12
N ASN A 167 -4.51 -22.60 3.74
CA ASN A 167 -4.09 -21.30 4.27
C ASN A 167 -5.32 -20.46 4.60
N SER A 168 -5.39 -19.90 5.80
CA SER A 168 -6.41 -18.91 6.15
C SER A 168 -6.21 -17.61 5.38
N GLU A 169 -7.30 -16.88 5.16
CA GLU A 169 -7.19 -15.51 4.68
C GLU A 169 -6.55 -14.62 5.74
N VAL A 170 -5.70 -13.70 5.27
CA VAL A 170 -5.00 -12.75 6.12
C VAL A 170 -5.11 -11.38 5.47
N PHE A 171 -5.59 -10.41 6.23
CA PHE A 171 -5.57 -9.01 5.82
C PHE A 171 -5.34 -8.08 7.01
N ASP A 172 -4.83 -6.89 6.72
CA ASP A 172 -4.87 -5.76 7.63
C ASP A 172 -5.52 -4.55 6.98
N ALA A 173 -6.13 -3.72 7.80
CA ALA A 173 -6.74 -2.47 7.38
C ALA A 173 -6.40 -1.38 8.40
N GLY A 174 -6.27 -0.14 7.93
CA GLY A 174 -5.98 0.97 8.82
C GLY A 174 -6.71 2.23 8.42
N ILE A 175 -6.86 3.10 9.42
CA ILE A 175 -7.41 4.44 9.26
C ILE A 175 -6.53 5.44 10.00
N LEU A 176 -6.24 6.55 9.33
CA LEU A 176 -5.68 7.76 9.90
C LEU A 176 -6.62 8.90 9.56
N LEU A 177 -6.99 9.71 10.55
CA LEU A 177 -7.63 11.00 10.35
C LEU A 177 -6.88 12.02 11.21
N ARG A 178 -6.38 13.07 10.57
CA ARG A 178 -5.83 14.25 11.24
C ARG A 178 -6.59 15.47 10.79
N VAL A 179 -7.09 16.23 11.76
CA VAL A 179 -7.72 17.53 11.54
C VAL A 179 -6.90 18.59 12.24
N THR A 180 -6.55 19.66 11.52
CA THR A 180 -5.78 20.79 12.03
C THR A 180 -6.69 22.02 12.12
N PRO A 181 -7.56 22.11 13.16
CA PRO A 181 -8.50 23.21 13.29
C PRO A 181 -7.82 24.57 13.46
N LEU A 182 -6.61 24.59 14.03
CA LEU A 182 -5.79 25.78 14.26
C LEU A 182 -4.35 25.51 13.79
N PRO A 183 -3.59 26.52 13.34
CA PRO A 183 -2.22 26.32 12.82
C PRO A 183 -1.25 25.61 13.79
N TYR A 184 -1.55 25.65 15.08
CA TYR A 184 -0.74 25.08 16.16
C TYR A 184 -1.36 23.83 16.81
N LEU A 185 -2.56 23.40 16.40
CA LEU A 185 -3.28 22.29 17.01
C LEU A 185 -3.78 21.32 15.95
N SER A 186 -3.39 20.05 16.07
CA SER A 186 -3.98 18.94 15.33
C SER A 186 -4.63 17.93 16.30
N VAL A 187 -5.73 17.35 15.85
CA VAL A 187 -6.41 16.23 16.49
C VAL A 187 -6.29 15.03 15.55
N ASP A 188 -5.88 13.90 16.10
CA ASP A 188 -5.64 12.66 15.37
C ASP A 188 -6.60 11.57 15.83
N VAL A 189 -7.02 10.70 14.93
CA VAL A 189 -7.65 9.41 15.22
C VAL A 189 -6.94 8.39 14.36
N GLN A 190 -6.45 7.32 14.99
CA GLN A 190 -5.78 6.22 14.29
C GLN A 190 -6.39 4.88 14.69
N GLY A 191 -6.40 3.96 13.75
CA GLY A 191 -6.83 2.59 13.98
C GLY A 191 -6.16 1.63 13.02
N HIS A 192 -5.90 0.41 13.48
CA HIS A 192 -5.35 -0.69 12.74
C HIS A 192 -6.09 -1.97 13.12
N TRP A 193 -6.54 -2.71 12.13
CA TRP A 193 -7.23 -3.98 12.27
C TRP A 193 -6.42 -5.05 11.55
N PHE A 194 -6.09 -6.12 12.26
CA PHE A 194 -5.52 -7.33 11.69
C PHE A 194 -6.53 -8.48 11.79
N HIS A 195 -6.65 -9.26 10.71
CA HIS A 195 -7.54 -10.41 10.62
C HIS A 195 -6.81 -11.62 10.05
N VAL A 196 -7.02 -12.78 10.68
CA VAL A 196 -6.65 -14.10 10.17
C VAL A 196 -7.85 -15.00 10.31
N GLY A 197 -8.33 -15.59 9.21
CA GLY A 197 -9.44 -16.53 9.28
C GLY A 197 -10.24 -16.59 8.00
N GLY A 198 -11.22 -17.49 7.99
CA GLY A 198 -12.12 -17.64 6.86
C GLY A 198 -13.16 -18.72 7.14
N GLN A 199 -14.39 -18.50 6.71
CA GLN A 199 -15.51 -19.41 7.03
C GLN A 199 -15.58 -20.63 6.11
N ILE A 200 -14.92 -20.57 4.95
CA ILE A 200 -15.08 -21.56 3.86
C ILE A 200 -14.27 -22.85 4.13
N PHE A 201 -13.13 -22.76 4.83
CA PHE A 201 -12.27 -23.89 5.16
C PHE A 201 -12.05 -23.92 6.67
N SER A 202 -12.25 -25.07 7.32
CA SER A 202 -12.14 -25.20 8.78
C SER A 202 -10.67 -25.27 9.23
N GLN A 203 -9.97 -24.14 9.15
CA GLN A 203 -8.57 -24.00 9.54
C GLN A 203 -8.37 -23.41 10.94
N GLY A 204 -9.45 -23.21 11.69
CA GLY A 204 -9.44 -22.68 13.06
C GLY A 204 -10.47 -21.58 13.26
N GLU A 205 -10.57 -21.09 14.49
CA GLU A 205 -11.40 -19.93 14.81
C GLU A 205 -10.79 -18.65 14.22
N PRO A 206 -11.60 -17.78 13.58
CA PRO A 206 -11.11 -16.51 13.09
C PRO A 206 -10.51 -15.68 14.23
N LEU A 207 -9.32 -15.15 13.97
CA LEU A 207 -8.62 -14.25 14.86
C LEU A 207 -8.71 -12.84 14.32
N SER A 208 -8.99 -11.88 15.20
CA SER A 208 -9.03 -10.48 14.83
C SER A 208 -8.57 -9.63 15.99
N ASN A 209 -7.73 -8.64 15.69
CA ASN A 209 -7.35 -7.64 16.67
C ASN A 209 -7.47 -6.24 16.08
N PHE A 210 -8.15 -5.37 16.81
CA PHE A 210 -8.18 -3.95 16.53
C PHE A 210 -7.33 -3.21 17.58
N ALA A 211 -6.51 -2.27 17.13
CA ALA A 211 -5.78 -1.33 17.98
C ALA A 211 -5.96 0.09 17.46
N GLY A 212 -6.07 1.08 18.33
CA GLY A 212 -6.25 2.46 17.91
C GLY A 212 -6.55 3.43 19.03
N GLY A 213 -6.73 4.69 18.66
CA GLY A 213 -7.22 5.72 19.55
C GLY A 213 -6.95 7.15 19.08
N PRO A 214 -7.36 8.15 19.90
CA PRO A 214 -7.21 9.54 19.57
C PRO A 214 -5.82 10.07 19.95
N GLY A 215 -5.45 11.17 19.32
CA GLY A 215 -4.27 11.95 19.64
C GLY A 215 -4.50 13.45 19.56
N LEU A 216 -3.63 14.19 20.22
CA LEU A 216 -3.53 15.64 20.16
C LEU A 216 -2.09 16.02 19.90
N ARG A 217 -1.87 16.91 18.93
CA ARG A 217 -0.56 17.45 18.61
C ARG A 217 -0.58 18.97 18.69
N LEU A 218 0.35 19.52 19.45
CA LEU A 218 0.60 20.95 19.55
C LEU A 218 1.92 21.25 18.81
N THR A 219 1.90 22.21 17.89
CA THR A 219 3.12 22.65 17.19
C THR A 219 3.42 24.11 17.50
N ALA A 220 4.68 24.41 17.79
CA ALA A 220 5.14 25.77 18.09
C ALA A 220 6.40 26.09 17.30
N GLU A 221 6.56 27.35 16.91
CA GLU A 221 7.84 27.86 16.40
C GLU A 221 8.71 28.25 17.60
N LEU A 222 9.86 27.58 17.73
CA LEU A 222 10.81 27.85 18.81
C LEU A 222 12.01 28.61 18.23
N PRO A 223 12.53 29.65 18.90
CA PRO A 223 13.60 30.50 18.36
C PRO A 223 14.85 29.75 17.93
N TRP A 224 15.11 28.58 18.52
CA TRP A 224 16.31 27.76 18.31
C TRP A 224 16.06 26.46 17.54
N VAL A 225 14.80 26.06 17.29
CA VAL A 225 14.47 24.77 16.61
C VAL A 225 13.71 24.97 15.29
N ARG A 226 13.36 26.22 14.92
CA ARG A 226 12.42 26.59 13.84
C ARG A 226 10.99 26.08 14.09
N ARG A 227 10.81 24.78 14.38
CA ARG A 227 9.52 24.17 14.70
C ARG A 227 9.69 23.01 15.67
N GLY A 228 8.93 23.01 16.76
CA GLY A 228 8.79 21.90 17.70
C GLY A 228 7.36 21.39 17.72
N ALA A 229 7.18 20.13 18.12
CA ALA A 229 5.87 19.53 18.32
C ALA A 229 5.83 18.69 19.60
N LEU A 230 4.70 18.73 20.30
CA LEU A 230 4.37 17.84 21.40
C LEU A 230 3.11 17.06 21.02
N ALA A 231 3.16 15.73 21.11
CA ALA A 231 2.04 14.88 20.75
C ALA A 231 1.69 13.93 21.89
N PHE A 232 0.39 13.81 22.17
CA PHE A 232 -0.16 12.90 23.16
C PHE A 232 -1.13 11.96 22.47
N PHE A 233 -1.00 10.66 22.73
CA PHE A 233 -1.88 9.64 22.19
C PHE A 233 -2.37 8.74 23.31
N ARG A 234 -3.63 8.31 23.20
CA ARG A 234 -4.19 7.26 24.04
C ARG A 234 -4.58 6.11 23.13
N LEU A 235 -3.87 4.99 23.24
CA LEU A 235 -4.13 3.80 22.44
C LEU A 235 -4.71 2.68 23.30
N TRP A 236 -5.56 1.88 22.70
CA TRP A 236 -6.05 0.63 23.26
C TRP A 236 -6.09 -0.45 22.17
N SER A 237 -6.15 -1.70 22.60
CA SER A 237 -6.33 -2.84 21.71
C SER A 237 -7.36 -3.80 22.27
N THR A 238 -8.10 -4.48 21.40
CA THR A 238 -9.11 -5.47 21.79
C THR A 238 -8.49 -6.71 22.41
N THR A 239 -7.28 -7.08 21.98
CA THR A 239 -6.51 -8.22 22.49
C THR A 239 -5.01 -7.91 22.47
N VAL A 240 -4.25 -8.47 23.41
CA VAL A 240 -2.80 -8.53 23.30
C VAL A 240 -2.49 -9.80 22.53
N PHE A 241 -2.07 -9.67 21.27
CA PHE A 241 -1.81 -10.80 20.39
C PHE A 241 -0.32 -10.90 20.09
N ASP A 242 0.24 -12.10 20.28
CA ASP A 242 1.52 -12.52 19.74
C ASP A 242 1.21 -13.50 18.59
N PRO A 243 1.36 -13.10 17.32
CA PRO A 243 1.02 -13.96 16.20
C PRO A 243 1.84 -15.24 16.09
N GLY A 244 2.97 -15.34 16.80
CA GLY A 244 4.04 -16.21 16.39
C GLY A 244 4.49 -15.90 14.94
N PRO A 245 5.42 -16.67 14.38
CA PRO A 245 5.82 -16.48 13.00
C PRO A 245 4.66 -16.84 12.05
N LEU A 246 4.23 -15.87 11.23
CA LEU A 246 3.37 -16.14 10.08
C LEU A 246 4.16 -17.03 9.09
N PRO A 247 3.53 -18.04 8.47
CA PRO A 247 4.21 -18.86 7.47
C PRO A 247 4.64 -17.98 6.29
N GLY A 248 5.92 -18.08 5.92
CA GLY A 248 6.55 -17.38 4.80
C GLY A 248 6.05 -17.80 3.44
#